data_AF-A0A7G8DCX7-F1
#
_entry.id   AF-A0A7G8DCX7-F1
#
_cell.length_a   1.000
_cell.length_b   1.000
_cell.length_c   1.000
_cell.angle_alpha   90.00
_cell.angle_beta   90.00
_cell.angle_gamma   90.00
#
_symmetry.space_group_name_H-M   'P 1'
#
loop_
_entity.id
_entity.type
_entity.pdbx_description
1 polymer ?
#
loop_
_entity_poly.entity_id
_entity_poly.type
_entity_poly.pdbx_seq_one_letter_code
_entity_poly.pdbx_strand_id
1 'polypeptide(L)'
;MLPEQLTGLMKAEPIVVALTASIFTTSVATAQVVPPLSKSFVEDSADRISSFSLGYGAGVANYMCYEALKGNLSKIDGDEILAKYQLWFENQNLYQFDQFIKGYRLEMENFNKIFSGNHCKFTF
;
A
#
# COMPACT_ATOMS: atom_id res chain seq x y z
N MET A 1 23.65 31.48 7.00
CA MET A 1 23.44 32.12 5.68
C MET A 1 23.87 31.12 4.61
N LEU A 2 22.93 30.67 3.76
CA LEU A 2 23.22 30.26 2.37
C LEU A 2 23.81 31.49 1.62
N PRO A 3 24.46 31.41 0.43
CA PRO A 3 24.70 30.27 -0.47
C PRO A 3 26.08 30.29 -1.20
N GLU A 4 26.69 29.13 -1.52
CA GLU A 4 27.90 29.12 -2.37
C GLU A 4 28.10 27.86 -3.24
N GLN A 5 27.03 27.15 -3.61
CA GLN A 5 27.18 25.86 -4.34
C GLN A 5 26.34 25.76 -5.62
N LEU A 6 26.08 26.89 -6.28
CA LEU A 6 25.33 26.95 -7.55
C LEU A 6 26.20 26.80 -8.80
N THR A 7 27.46 26.37 -8.68
CA THR A 7 28.41 26.42 -9.82
C THR A 7 29.03 25.07 -10.23
N GLY A 8 28.54 23.95 -9.70
CA GLY A 8 29.16 22.63 -9.92
C GLY A 8 28.38 21.63 -10.78
N LEU A 9 27.16 21.94 -11.23
CA LEU A 9 26.24 20.98 -11.84
C LEU A 9 26.42 20.78 -13.36
N MET A 10 27.56 21.18 -13.92
CA MET A 10 27.88 21.00 -15.34
C MET A 10 29.31 20.50 -15.53
N LYS A 11 29.54 19.20 -15.23
CA LYS A 11 30.57 18.31 -15.85
C LYS A 11 30.94 17.20 -14.88
N ALA A 12 30.33 16.02 -15.02
CA ALA A 12 30.96 14.71 -14.81
C ALA A 12 29.93 13.58 -14.97
N GLU A 13 29.61 13.22 -16.21
CA GLU A 13 29.33 11.81 -16.54
C GLU A 13 30.70 11.10 -16.72
N PRO A 14 30.87 9.76 -16.59
CA PRO A 14 29.87 8.68 -16.50
C PRO A 14 30.14 7.61 -15.41
N ILE A 15 31.03 7.83 -14.44
CA ILE A 15 31.55 6.75 -13.56
C ILE A 15 30.57 6.32 -12.45
N VAL A 16 29.54 7.11 -12.16
CA VAL A 16 28.55 6.77 -11.10
C VAL A 16 27.56 5.69 -11.56
N VAL A 17 27.44 5.43 -12.86
CA VAL A 17 26.50 4.43 -13.41
C VAL A 17 26.94 2.99 -13.10
N ALA A 18 28.24 2.75 -12.85
CA ALA A 18 28.76 1.40 -12.64
C ALA A 18 28.65 0.89 -11.19
N LEU A 19 28.50 1.77 -10.19
CA LEU A 19 28.48 1.36 -8.77
C LEU A 19 27.08 1.15 -8.21
N THR A 20 26.03 1.64 -8.87
CA THR A 20 24.63 1.38 -8.49
C THR A 20 24.08 0.07 -9.04
N ALA A 21 24.84 -0.64 -9.89
CA ALA A 21 24.38 -1.88 -10.53
C ALA A 21 24.62 -3.15 -9.68
N SER A 22 25.43 -3.10 -8.61
CA SER A 22 25.96 -4.32 -7.98
C SER A 22 25.51 -4.58 -6.53
N ILE A 23 24.61 -3.76 -5.99
CA ILE A 23 23.98 -4.04 -4.69
C ILE A 23 22.54 -3.56 -4.80
N PHE A 24 21.63 -4.45 -5.19
CA PHE A 24 20.22 -4.50 -4.78
C PHE A 24 19.54 -5.60 -5.61
N THR A 25 20.17 -6.77 -5.70
CA THR A 25 19.47 -8.05 -5.85
C THR A 25 18.83 -8.39 -4.51
N THR A 26 17.84 -7.61 -4.09
CA THR A 26 16.97 -7.97 -2.98
C THR A 26 15.56 -7.60 -3.40
N SER A 27 14.82 -8.63 -3.82
CA SER A 27 13.36 -8.67 -3.82
C SER A 27 12.69 -7.41 -4.34
N VAL A 28 12.59 -7.30 -5.66
CA VAL A 28 11.50 -6.53 -6.25
C VAL A 28 10.23 -7.29 -5.91
N ALA A 29 9.70 -7.09 -4.70
CA ALA A 29 8.30 -7.30 -4.46
C ALA A 29 7.62 -6.41 -5.49
N THR A 30 7.03 -7.02 -6.51
CA THR A 30 6.13 -6.39 -7.46
C THR A 30 4.85 -6.01 -6.72
N ALA A 31 4.99 -5.18 -5.69
CA ALA A 31 3.94 -4.69 -4.81
C ALA A 31 3.46 -3.36 -5.37
N GLN A 32 2.65 -3.44 -6.42
CA GLN A 32 1.50 -2.59 -6.71
C GLN A 32 1.17 -2.75 -8.20
N VAL A 33 0.18 -3.58 -8.50
CA VAL A 33 -0.44 -3.66 -9.83
C VAL A 33 -1.90 -3.16 -9.77
N VAL A 34 -2.24 -2.31 -8.79
CA VAL A 34 -3.52 -1.58 -8.80
C VAL A 34 -3.24 -0.09 -8.77
N PRO A 35 -3.95 0.70 -9.59
CA PRO A 35 -3.91 2.15 -9.48
C PRO A 35 -4.21 2.55 -8.02
N PRO A 36 -3.45 3.51 -7.46
CA PRO A 36 -3.73 4.03 -6.14
C PRO A 36 -5.20 4.47 -6.04
N LEU A 37 -5.79 4.34 -4.85
CA LEU A 37 -7.13 4.88 -4.60
C LEU A 37 -7.23 6.30 -5.16
N SER A 38 -8.29 6.57 -5.90
CA SER A 38 -8.55 7.90 -6.45
C SER A 38 -8.43 8.95 -5.35
N LYS A 39 -7.75 10.06 -5.65
CA LYS A 39 -7.61 11.19 -4.71
C LYS A 39 -8.94 11.64 -4.12
N SER A 40 -10.03 11.53 -4.89
CA SER A 40 -11.38 11.84 -4.43
C SER A 40 -11.80 11.05 -3.17
N PHE A 41 -11.37 9.79 -3.04
CA PHE A 41 -11.69 8.97 -1.86
C PHE A 41 -10.86 9.34 -0.63
N VAL A 42 -9.69 9.93 -0.84
CA VAL A 42 -8.79 10.39 0.24
C VAL A 42 -9.19 11.79 0.71
N GLU A 43 -9.62 12.65 -0.22
CA GLU A 43 -10.08 14.02 0.06
C GLU A 43 -11.39 14.06 0.88
N ASP A 44 -12.22 13.01 0.82
CA ASP A 44 -13.42 12.86 1.67
C ASP A 44 -13.13 12.67 3.17
N SER A 45 -11.87 12.44 3.55
CA SER A 45 -11.47 12.32 4.96
C SER A 45 -11.06 13.68 5.52
N ALA A 46 -11.84 14.20 6.46
CA ALA A 46 -11.69 15.57 6.98
C ALA A 46 -10.41 15.80 7.81
N ASP A 47 -9.75 14.73 8.30
CA ASP A 47 -8.53 14.80 9.09
C ASP A 47 -7.47 13.78 8.64
N ARG A 48 -6.19 14.09 8.90
CA ARG A 48 -5.03 13.30 8.44
C ARG A 48 -5.03 11.86 8.96
N ILE A 49 -5.60 11.60 10.13
CA ILE A 49 -5.63 10.26 10.72
C ILE A 49 -6.67 9.43 9.97
N SER A 50 -7.83 10.00 9.66
CA SER A 50 -8.82 9.37 8.79
C SER A 50 -8.24 9.02 7.42
N SER A 51 -7.50 9.94 6.78
CA SER A 51 -6.84 9.68 5.49
C SER A 51 -5.83 8.55 5.57
N PHE A 52 -5.03 8.53 6.64
CA PHE A 52 -4.06 7.48 6.88
C PHE A 52 -4.74 6.12 7.07
N SER A 53 -5.74 6.02 7.96
CA SER A 53 -6.45 4.78 8.21
C SER A 53 -7.12 4.25 6.94
N LEU A 54 -7.74 5.12 6.15
CA LEU A 54 -8.34 4.77 4.85
C LEU A 54 -7.30 4.23 3.86
N GLY A 55 -6.19 4.95 3.66
CA GLY A 55 -5.12 4.50 2.77
C GLY A 55 -4.48 3.19 3.23
N TYR A 56 -4.33 3.02 4.54
CA TYR A 56 -3.77 1.81 5.13
C TYR A 56 -4.66 0.60 4.89
N GLY A 57 -5.98 0.74 5.08
CA GLY A 57 -6.95 -0.32 4.78
C GLY A 57 -6.91 -0.76 3.32
N ALA A 58 -6.84 0.21 2.41
CA ALA A 58 -6.69 -0.07 0.99
C ALA A 58 -5.38 -0.81 0.67
N GLY A 59 -4.25 -0.40 1.25
CA GLY A 59 -2.98 -1.10 1.08
C GLY A 59 -3.01 -2.56 1.54
N VAL A 60 -3.66 -2.83 2.68
CA VAL A 60 -3.82 -4.20 3.19
C VAL A 60 -4.69 -5.04 2.26
N ALA A 61 -5.84 -4.52 1.79
CA ALA A 61 -6.69 -5.21 0.82
C ALA A 61 -5.91 -5.53 -0.46
N ASN A 62 -5.17 -4.55 -0.99
CA ASN A 62 -4.36 -4.72 -2.19
C ASN A 62 -3.39 -5.90 -2.04
N TYR A 63 -2.57 -5.89 -0.99
CA TYR A 63 -1.62 -6.96 -0.71
C TYR A 63 -2.30 -8.33 -0.63
N MET A 64 -3.36 -8.43 0.20
CA MET A 64 -4.04 -9.70 0.43
C MET A 64 -4.68 -10.26 -0.83
N CYS A 65 -5.38 -9.43 -1.60
CA CYS A 65 -6.03 -9.86 -2.83
C CYS A 65 -5.03 -10.32 -3.89
N TYR A 66 -3.86 -9.68 -3.99
CA TYR A 66 -2.80 -10.12 -4.90
C TYR A 66 -2.13 -11.43 -4.47
N GLU A 67 -1.81 -11.58 -3.19
CA GLU A 67 -1.22 -12.83 -2.71
C GLU A 67 -2.21 -13.99 -2.82
N ALA A 68 -3.51 -13.74 -2.63
CA ALA A 68 -4.55 -14.72 -2.91
C ALA A 68 -4.64 -15.07 -4.40
N LEU A 69 -4.57 -14.08 -5.29
CA LEU A 69 -4.56 -14.29 -6.74
C LEU A 69 -3.38 -15.15 -7.20
N LYS A 70 -2.22 -15.00 -6.56
CA LYS A 70 -1.03 -15.83 -6.81
C LYS A 70 -1.12 -17.23 -6.20
N GLY A 71 -2.13 -17.50 -5.36
CA GLY A 71 -2.24 -18.74 -4.58
C GLY A 71 -1.30 -18.81 -3.37
N ASN A 72 -0.69 -17.69 -2.97
CA ASN A 72 0.25 -17.59 -1.86
C ASN A 72 -0.42 -17.33 -0.51
N LEU A 73 -1.67 -16.86 -0.53
CA LEU A 73 -2.43 -16.56 0.68
C LEU A 73 -3.72 -17.37 0.68
N SER A 74 -3.84 -18.30 1.64
CA SER A 74 -5.07 -19.04 1.85
C SER A 74 -6.13 -18.17 2.53
N LYS A 75 -7.40 -18.59 2.44
CA LYS A 75 -8.49 -17.91 3.15
C LYS A 75 -8.24 -17.85 4.66
N ILE A 76 -7.78 -18.96 5.24
CA ILE A 76 -7.56 -19.09 6.68
C ILE A 76 -6.48 -18.12 7.14
N ASP A 77 -5.35 -18.08 6.45
CA ASP A 77 -4.23 -17.19 6.80
C ASP A 77 -4.61 -15.72 6.62
N GLY A 78 -5.37 -15.41 5.56
CA GLY A 78 -5.86 -14.06 5.34
C GLY A 78 -6.86 -13.60 6.41
N ASP A 79 -7.79 -14.46 6.80
CA ASP A 79 -8.74 -14.15 7.88
C ASP A 79 -8.00 -13.95 9.23
N GLU A 80 -6.94 -14.72 9.50
CA GLU A 80 -6.09 -14.52 10.69
C GLU A 80 -5.34 -13.17 10.66
N ILE A 81 -4.84 -12.75 9.50
CA ILE A 81 -4.23 -11.42 9.32
C ILE A 81 -5.25 -10.32 9.65
N LEU A 82 -6.48 -10.43 9.17
CA LEU A 82 -7.53 -9.44 9.45
C LEU A 82 -7.90 -9.39 10.94
N ALA A 83 -8.01 -10.54 11.59
CA ALA A 83 -8.25 -10.61 13.03
C ALA A 83 -7.14 -9.91 13.85
N LYS A 84 -5.87 -10.07 13.43
CA LYS A 84 -4.74 -9.35 14.05
C LYS A 84 -4.80 -7.84 13.83
N TYR A 85 -5.25 -7.39 12.66
CA TYR A 85 -5.48 -5.97 12.41
C TYR A 85 -6.59 -5.42 13.31
N GLN A 86 -7.72 -6.10 13.39
CA GLN A 86 -8.81 -5.71 14.28
C GLN A 86 -8.32 -5.57 15.72
N LEU A 87 -7.64 -6.60 16.25
CA LEU A 87 -7.08 -6.56 17.60
C LEU A 87 -6.08 -5.40 17.77
N TRP A 88 -5.21 -5.15 16.78
CA TRP A 88 -4.27 -4.05 16.84
C TRP A 88 -5.00 -2.71 16.96
N PHE A 89 -6.01 -2.46 16.11
CA PHE A 89 -6.81 -1.24 16.11
C PHE A 89 -7.63 -1.05 17.41
N GLU A 90 -8.18 -2.13 17.98
CA GLU A 90 -8.86 -2.09 19.29
C GLU A 90 -7.94 -1.61 20.42
N ASN A 91 -6.62 -1.79 20.27
CA ASN A 91 -5.60 -1.32 21.21
C ASN A 91 -5.02 0.07 20.84
N GLN A 92 -5.56 0.76 19.84
CA GLN A 92 -5.14 2.10 19.46
C GLN A 92 -6.18 3.16 19.86
N ASN A 93 -5.71 4.27 20.43
CA ASN A 93 -6.58 5.38 20.83
C ASN A 93 -6.79 6.44 19.74
N LEU A 94 -5.95 6.43 18.70
CA LEU A 94 -5.91 7.49 17.69
C LEU A 94 -6.43 7.04 16.32
N TYR A 95 -6.16 5.79 15.92
CA TYR A 95 -6.48 5.32 14.59
C TYR A 95 -7.94 4.92 14.46
N GLN A 96 -8.56 5.26 13.32
CA GLN A 96 -9.98 5.03 13.09
C GLN A 96 -10.19 3.73 12.34
N PHE A 97 -10.57 2.67 13.07
CA PHE A 97 -10.80 1.35 12.48
C PHE A 97 -11.90 1.38 11.40
N ASP A 98 -12.95 2.18 11.57
CA ASP A 98 -14.00 2.33 10.57
C ASP A 98 -13.48 2.88 9.23
N GLN A 99 -12.54 3.84 9.28
CA GLN A 99 -11.90 4.37 8.07
C GLN A 99 -11.01 3.32 7.40
N PHE A 100 -10.32 2.51 8.20
CA PHE A 100 -9.54 1.38 7.72
C PHE A 100 -10.43 0.35 7.00
N ILE A 101 -11.54 -0.06 7.62
CA ILE A 101 -12.51 -0.96 6.97
C ILE A 101 -13.05 -0.34 5.67
N LYS A 102 -13.37 0.95 5.68
CA LYS A 102 -13.83 1.66 4.47
C LYS A 102 -12.81 1.57 3.34
N GLY A 103 -11.55 1.89 3.61
CA GLY A 103 -10.47 1.80 2.63
C GLY A 103 -10.26 0.38 2.11
N TYR A 104 -10.31 -0.61 3.01
CA TYR A 104 -10.18 -2.02 2.68
C TYR A 104 -11.27 -2.47 1.70
N ARG A 105 -12.55 -2.16 1.98
CA ARG A 105 -13.68 -2.52 1.12
C ARG A 105 -13.60 -1.84 -0.24
N LEU A 106 -13.25 -0.56 -0.29
CA LEU A 106 -13.11 0.18 -1.55
C LEU A 106 -12.09 -0.47 -2.49
N GLU A 107 -10.94 -0.86 -1.95
CA GLU A 107 -9.90 -1.52 -2.74
C GLU A 107 -10.30 -2.94 -3.15
N MET A 108 -10.95 -3.71 -2.28
CA MET A 108 -11.50 -5.02 -2.65
C MET A 108 -12.51 -4.91 -3.80
N GLU A 109 -13.43 -3.94 -3.73
CA GLU A 109 -14.40 -3.71 -4.80
C GLU A 109 -13.72 -3.33 -6.12
N ASN A 110 -12.68 -2.49 -6.05
CA ASN A 110 -11.88 -2.12 -7.21
C ASN A 110 -11.14 -3.33 -7.80
N PHE A 111 -10.49 -4.12 -6.95
CA PHE A 111 -9.82 -5.36 -7.35
C PHE A 111 -10.80 -6.33 -8.01
N ASN A 112 -11.98 -6.56 -7.42
CA ASN A 112 -12.98 -7.49 -7.95
C ASN A 112 -13.58 -7.02 -9.29
N LYS A 113 -13.62 -5.71 -9.55
CA LYS A 113 -13.98 -5.16 -10.87
C LYS A 113 -12.91 -5.47 -11.92
N ILE A 114 -11.63 -5.38 -11.56
CA ILE A 114 -10.50 -5.65 -12.46
C ILE A 114 -10.35 -7.16 -12.72
N PHE A 115 -10.53 -7.98 -11.67
CA PHE A 115 -10.33 -9.43 -11.69
C PHE A 115 -11.64 -10.20 -11.47
N SER A 116 -12.62 -10.00 -12.36
CA SER A 116 -13.99 -10.56 -12.24
C SER A 116 -14.08 -12.10 -12.20
N GLY A 117 -13.01 -12.81 -12.53
CA GLY A 117 -12.93 -14.28 -12.44
C GLY A 117 -12.31 -14.81 -11.13
N ASN A 118 -11.63 -13.96 -10.36
CA ASN A 118 -10.87 -14.32 -9.16
C ASN A 118 -11.16 -13.31 -8.05
N HIS A 119 -12.38 -13.37 -7.52
CA HIS A 119 -12.78 -12.43 -6.47
C HIS A 119 -11.95 -12.65 -5.21
N CYS A 120 -11.48 -11.55 -4.63
CA CYS A 120 -10.95 -11.48 -3.29
C CYS A 120 -12.09 -11.65 -2.28
N LYS A 121 -11.94 -12.59 -1.32
CA LYS A 121 -13.03 -13.07 -0.44
C LYS A 121 -12.70 -12.98 1.06
N PHE A 122 -11.72 -12.16 1.43
CA PHE A 122 -11.39 -11.90 2.82
C PHE A 122 -12.39 -10.90 3.42
N THR A 123 -12.79 -11.10 4.66
CA THR A 123 -13.79 -10.25 5.32
C THR A 123 -13.43 -10.03 6.79
N PHE A 124 -13.64 -8.81 7.29
CA PHE A 124 -13.73 -8.53 8.72
C PHE A 124 -15.04 -9.09 9.29
#